data_AF-A0A8S1CVA1-F1
#
_entry.id   AF-A0A8S1CVA1-F1
#
_cell.length_a   1.000
_cell.length_b   1.000
_cell.length_c   1.000
_cell.angle_alpha   90.00
_cell.angle_beta   90.00
_cell.angle_gamma   90.00
#
_symmetry.space_group_name_H-M   'P 1'
#
loop_
_entity.id
_entity.type
_entity.pdbx_description
1 polymer ?
#
loop_
_entity_poly.entity_id
_entity_poly.type
_entity_poly.pdbx_seq_one_letter_code
_entity_poly.pdbx_strand_id
1 'polypeptide(L)'
;MSLYALEKGEKGCQRVTLNDWKCRNEQILNTSDKLMSVSALEREDGSILRSAARIQTKWDRYQNEKLLSDRVSLVQEWLRTLERSHAAAEHERMALSEVKKYLETYLNEALLPPLDVIAQCLYLRDQRRPDELTVDPVTARLKDELQTYETHKGILSALNADAWSMVDTLSTLIDTLRFNISEQTTALDIDTNTLALTTDSPGLARRPEPDRVPPKSSAPESWLFHCQELVERQGKECQQSRALRENMLRAVEDARNANWARQDETCASFRQRVHEIKIAIDRLKRFWRKWKSWTKKSTSWSKLTSLWSCLAHFARRDTRAARADLPGRKGARTSLRKVWQLKARPWPCRRRNCSSGPNTPGRRTSRCGRNYPKWSWTWRTKTAPWPWKCAAWPAGRSSDTLRSRSHSRTRPNFNLKLFRCTGQFKTLIFSSKEMKNHIKTKFAVE
;
A
#
# COMPACT_ATOMS: atom_id res chain seq x y z
N MET A 1 -111.72 -42.14 -33.19
CA MET A 1 -112.19 -40.83 -32.69
C MET A 1 -111.40 -40.54 -31.42
N SER A 2 -110.68 -39.45 -31.20
CA SER A 2 -110.88 -38.11 -31.75
C SER A 2 -109.58 -37.30 -31.59
N LEU A 3 -109.10 -36.69 -32.67
CA LEU A 3 -108.08 -35.64 -32.70
C LEU A 3 -108.68 -34.33 -32.16
N TYR A 4 -108.65 -34.09 -30.84
CA TYR A 4 -109.03 -32.79 -30.28
C TYR A 4 -108.10 -32.42 -29.13
N ALA A 5 -106.96 -31.82 -29.46
CA ALA A 5 -106.17 -31.03 -28.53
C ALA A 5 -105.24 -30.06 -29.27
N LEU A 6 -105.76 -29.31 -30.26
CA LEU A 6 -105.06 -28.20 -30.89
C LEU A 6 -106.05 -27.06 -31.18
N GLU A 7 -106.65 -26.51 -30.12
CA GLU A 7 -107.28 -25.18 -30.16
C GLU A 7 -106.55 -24.26 -29.18
N LYS A 8 -105.38 -23.76 -29.61
CA LYS A 8 -104.93 -22.45 -29.15
C LYS A 8 -105.40 -21.45 -30.20
N GLY A 9 -106.38 -20.62 -29.84
CA GLY A 9 -106.91 -19.58 -30.72
C GLY A 9 -105.79 -18.71 -31.29
N GLU A 10 -105.56 -18.83 -32.59
CA GLU A 10 -104.82 -17.85 -33.35
C GLU A 10 -105.61 -16.54 -33.33
N LYS A 11 -105.09 -15.52 -32.63
CA LYS A 11 -105.61 -14.15 -32.80
C LYS A 11 -105.47 -13.81 -34.28
N GLY A 12 -106.60 -13.61 -34.96
CA GLY A 12 -106.63 -13.22 -36.37
C GLY A 12 -105.74 -12.00 -36.62
N CYS A 13 -104.84 -12.11 -37.60
CA CYS A 13 -103.91 -11.05 -37.95
C CYS A 13 -104.69 -9.76 -38.28
N GLN A 14 -104.42 -8.68 -37.54
CA GLN A 14 -105.08 -7.39 -37.74
C GLN A 14 -104.79 -6.91 -39.16
N ARG A 15 -105.83 -6.66 -39.99
CA ARG A 15 -105.64 -6.16 -41.35
C ARG A 15 -105.17 -4.70 -41.28
N VAL A 16 -103.87 -4.50 -41.51
CA VAL A 16 -103.23 -3.19 -41.54
C VAL A 16 -103.67 -2.43 -42.80
N THR A 17 -103.96 -1.13 -42.69
CA THR A 17 -104.33 -0.34 -43.87
C THR A 17 -103.12 -0.18 -44.80
N LEU A 18 -103.34 0.07 -46.10
CA LEU A 18 -102.24 0.25 -47.06
C LEU A 18 -101.30 1.39 -46.63
N ASN A 19 -101.83 2.45 -46.03
CA ASN A 19 -101.04 3.57 -45.54
C ASN A 19 -100.21 3.19 -44.31
N ASP A 20 -100.77 2.40 -43.38
CA ASP A 20 -100.02 1.91 -42.22
C ASP A 20 -98.92 0.91 -42.62
N TRP A 21 -99.15 0.08 -43.64
CA TRP A 21 -98.12 -0.82 -44.21
C TRP A 21 -96.99 -0.02 -44.86
N LYS A 22 -97.32 1.01 -45.66
CA LYS A 22 -96.32 1.90 -46.26
C LYS A 22 -95.52 2.65 -45.20
N CYS A 23 -96.19 3.23 -44.21
CA CYS A 23 -95.56 3.93 -43.08
C CYS A 23 -94.64 3.00 -42.28
N ARG A 24 -95.08 1.77 -42.00
CA ARG A 24 -94.25 0.76 -41.31
C ARG A 24 -93.02 0.35 -42.12
N ASN A 25 -93.16 0.15 -43.42
CA ASN A 25 -92.01 -0.18 -44.28
C ASN A 25 -91.03 0.98 -44.42
N GLU A 26 -91.55 2.21 -44.53
CA GLU A 26 -90.73 3.42 -44.54
C GLU A 26 -89.98 3.60 -43.20
N GLN A 27 -90.62 3.31 -42.07
CA GLN A 27 -89.96 3.27 -40.76
C GLN A 27 -88.85 2.23 -40.73
N ILE A 28 -89.09 1.00 -41.23
CA ILE A 28 -88.08 -0.07 -41.28
C ILE A 28 -86.89 0.36 -42.14
N LEU A 29 -87.13 0.90 -43.34
CA LEU A 29 -86.09 1.42 -44.22
C LEU A 29 -85.28 2.52 -43.55
N ASN A 30 -85.95 3.53 -42.99
CA ASN A 30 -85.30 4.63 -42.27
C ASN A 30 -84.49 4.15 -41.06
N THR A 31 -84.96 3.14 -40.33
CA THR A 31 -84.19 2.55 -39.21
C THR A 31 -82.99 1.75 -39.72
N SER A 32 -83.13 1.02 -40.83
CA SER A 32 -82.02 0.28 -41.45
C SER A 32 -80.94 1.24 -41.94
N ASP A 33 -81.31 2.32 -42.61
CA ASP A 33 -80.36 3.33 -43.11
C ASP A 33 -79.62 4.02 -41.96
N LYS A 34 -80.32 4.35 -40.86
CA LYS A 34 -79.70 4.85 -39.63
C LYS A 34 -78.72 3.86 -39.02
N LEU A 35 -79.10 2.58 -38.89
CA LEU A 35 -78.24 1.53 -38.34
C LEU A 35 -77.00 1.28 -39.21
N MET A 36 -77.16 1.30 -40.53
CA MET A 36 -76.05 1.19 -41.48
C MET A 36 -75.11 2.39 -41.36
N SER A 37 -75.64 3.61 -41.25
CA SER A 37 -74.86 4.82 -41.04
C SER A 37 -74.09 4.80 -39.72
N VAL A 38 -74.72 4.41 -38.60
CA VAL A 38 -74.05 4.28 -37.29
C VAL A 38 -72.97 3.20 -37.35
N SER A 39 -73.27 2.06 -37.95
CA SER A 39 -72.29 0.98 -38.10
C SER A 39 -71.10 1.37 -38.99
N ALA A 40 -71.32 2.20 -40.02
CA ALA A 40 -70.25 2.74 -40.84
C ALA A 40 -69.35 3.69 -40.03
N LEU A 41 -69.96 4.59 -39.23
CA LEU A 41 -69.24 5.50 -38.35
C LEU A 41 -68.40 4.75 -37.32
N GLU A 42 -68.96 3.76 -36.61
CA GLU A 42 -68.22 2.94 -35.63
C GLU A 42 -67.02 2.20 -36.25
N ARG A 43 -67.14 1.75 -37.51
CA ARG A 43 -66.01 1.14 -38.23
C ARG A 43 -64.93 2.17 -38.57
N GLU A 44 -65.34 3.37 -38.98
CA GLU A 44 -64.44 4.48 -39.26
C GLU A 44 -63.72 4.92 -37.99
N ASP A 45 -64.44 5.16 -36.90
CA ASP A 45 -63.91 5.49 -35.57
C ASP A 45 -62.96 4.40 -35.07
N GLY A 46 -63.34 3.13 -35.20
CA GLY A 46 -62.46 2.00 -34.88
C GLY A 46 -61.19 1.97 -35.74
N SER A 47 -61.28 2.35 -37.03
CA SER A 47 -60.12 2.44 -37.93
C SER A 47 -59.19 3.60 -37.56
N ILE A 48 -59.77 4.76 -37.23
CA ILE A 48 -59.04 5.93 -36.73
C ILE A 48 -58.34 5.59 -35.42
N LEU A 49 -59.04 4.96 -34.47
CA LEU A 49 -58.49 4.55 -33.18
C LEU A 49 -57.32 3.58 -33.33
N ARG A 50 -57.45 2.54 -34.17
CA ARG A 50 -56.35 1.60 -34.46
C ARG A 50 -55.16 2.32 -35.09
N SER A 51 -55.41 3.22 -36.03
CA SER A 51 -54.37 3.98 -36.71
C SER A 51 -53.64 4.92 -35.76
N ALA A 52 -54.39 5.65 -34.93
CA ALA A 52 -53.87 6.53 -33.88
C ALA A 52 -53.06 5.73 -32.85
N ALA A 53 -53.59 4.62 -32.32
CA ALA A 53 -52.89 3.76 -31.37
C ALA A 53 -51.59 3.17 -31.96
N ARG A 54 -51.60 2.78 -33.24
CA ARG A 54 -50.41 2.31 -33.95
C ARG A 54 -49.34 3.39 -34.10
N ILE A 55 -49.75 4.62 -34.45
CA ILE A 55 -48.84 5.76 -34.56
C ILE A 55 -48.26 6.10 -33.18
N GLN A 56 -49.10 6.16 -32.15
CA GLN A 56 -48.68 6.41 -30.76
C GLN A 56 -47.68 5.37 -30.29
N THR A 57 -47.96 4.08 -30.50
CA THR A 57 -47.05 2.97 -30.13
C THR A 57 -45.69 3.09 -30.82
N LYS A 58 -45.67 3.51 -32.09
CA LYS A 58 -44.40 3.75 -32.82
C LYS A 58 -43.60 4.91 -32.21
N TRP A 59 -44.28 6.00 -31.85
CA TRP A 59 -43.65 7.15 -31.22
C TRP A 59 -43.13 6.82 -29.82
N ASP A 60 -43.95 6.20 -28.98
CA ASP A 60 -43.56 5.79 -27.63
C ASP A 60 -42.36 4.83 -27.67
N ARG A 61 -42.37 3.87 -28.61
CA ARG A 61 -41.24 2.99 -28.84
C ARG A 61 -39.97 3.77 -29.20
N TYR A 62 -40.06 4.68 -30.17
CA TYR A 62 -38.91 5.48 -30.59
C TYR A 62 -38.35 6.32 -29.43
N GLN A 63 -39.21 6.96 -28.63
CA GLN A 63 -38.79 7.73 -27.46
C GLN A 63 -38.11 6.83 -26.42
N ASN A 64 -38.68 5.66 -26.13
CA ASN A 64 -38.12 4.70 -25.19
C ASN A 64 -36.77 4.15 -25.65
N GLU A 65 -36.63 3.78 -26.94
CA GLU A 65 -35.36 3.34 -27.52
C GLU A 65 -34.29 4.44 -27.41
N LYS A 66 -34.66 5.70 -27.67
CA LYS A 66 -33.76 6.84 -27.52
C LYS A 66 -33.31 7.05 -26.07
N LEU A 67 -34.26 7.11 -25.13
CA LEU A 67 -33.96 7.28 -23.70
C LEU A 67 -33.10 6.14 -23.14
N LEU A 68 -33.38 4.90 -23.57
CA LEU A 68 -32.59 3.73 -23.18
C LEU A 68 -31.18 3.78 -23.80
N SER A 69 -31.03 4.19 -25.06
CA SER A 69 -29.73 4.39 -25.70
C SER A 69 -28.90 5.49 -25.02
N ASP A 70 -29.53 6.59 -24.62
CA ASP A 70 -28.88 7.67 -23.87
C ASP A 70 -28.41 7.15 -22.50
N ARG A 71 -29.24 6.37 -21.82
CA ARG A 71 -28.89 5.71 -20.54
C ARG A 71 -27.73 4.73 -20.69
N VAL A 72 -27.74 3.86 -21.72
CA VAL A 72 -26.62 2.94 -22.01
C VAL A 72 -25.32 3.72 -22.16
N SER A 73 -25.34 4.82 -22.92
CA SER A 73 -24.17 5.68 -23.14
C SER A 73 -23.67 6.32 -21.83
N LEU A 74 -24.61 6.82 -21.01
CA LEU A 74 -24.32 7.41 -19.70
C LEU A 74 -23.68 6.40 -18.74
N VAL A 75 -24.31 5.24 -18.56
CA VAL A 75 -23.82 4.16 -17.68
C VAL A 75 -22.44 3.69 -18.15
N GLN A 76 -22.23 3.55 -19.45
CA GLN A 76 -20.94 3.15 -20.00
C GLN A 76 -19.83 4.17 -19.70
N GLU A 77 -20.11 5.47 -19.76
CA GLU A 77 -19.11 6.49 -19.43
C GLU A 77 -18.79 6.53 -17.93
N TRP A 78 -19.80 6.36 -17.07
CA TRP A 78 -19.59 6.24 -15.62
C TRP A 78 -18.82 4.97 -15.26
N LEU A 79 -19.11 3.85 -15.91
CA LEU A 79 -18.38 2.60 -15.73
C LEU A 79 -16.88 2.80 -16.04
N ARG A 80 -16.54 3.42 -17.17
CA ARG A 80 -15.14 3.76 -17.51
C ARG A 80 -14.51 4.69 -16.48
N THR A 81 -15.26 5.66 -15.96
CA THR A 81 -14.78 6.59 -14.94
C THR A 81 -14.48 5.85 -13.63
N LEU A 82 -15.35 4.94 -13.21
CA LEU A 82 -15.18 4.12 -12.03
C LEU A 82 -14.01 3.13 -12.18
N GLU A 83 -13.86 2.48 -13.34
CA GLU A 83 -12.71 1.61 -13.65
C GLU A 83 -11.39 2.37 -13.55
N ARG A 84 -11.32 3.60 -14.09
CA ARG A 84 -10.13 4.46 -13.94
C ARG A 84 -9.87 4.81 -12.47
N SER A 85 -10.92 5.12 -11.70
CA SER A 85 -10.80 5.44 -10.28
C SER A 85 -10.31 4.24 -9.46
N HIS A 86 -10.81 3.03 -9.77
CA HIS A 86 -10.38 1.77 -9.17
C HIS A 86 -8.91 1.49 -9.47
N ALA A 87 -8.50 1.61 -10.75
CA ALA A 87 -7.09 1.42 -11.14
C ALA A 87 -6.16 2.44 -10.45
N ALA A 88 -6.59 3.68 -10.30
CA ALA A 88 -5.83 4.72 -9.59
C ALA A 88 -5.70 4.41 -8.10
N ALA A 89 -6.76 3.95 -7.44
CA ALA A 89 -6.73 3.53 -6.03
C ALA A 89 -5.80 2.33 -5.81
N GLU A 90 -5.87 1.33 -6.68
CA GLU A 90 -5.01 0.13 -6.61
C GLU A 90 -3.53 0.49 -6.79
N HIS A 91 -3.22 1.35 -7.75
CA HIS A 91 -1.86 1.84 -7.94
C HIS A 91 -1.35 2.60 -6.69
N GLU A 92 -2.17 3.47 -6.10
CA GLU A 92 -1.78 4.22 -4.90
C GLU A 92 -1.61 3.30 -3.68
N ARG A 93 -2.48 2.30 -3.49
CA ARG A 93 -2.35 1.28 -2.43
C ARG A 93 -1.03 0.53 -2.55
N MET A 94 -0.65 0.14 -3.77
CA MET A 94 0.62 -0.53 -4.04
C MET A 94 1.81 0.40 -3.75
N ALA A 95 1.77 1.65 -4.21
CA ALA A 95 2.82 2.63 -3.93
C ALA A 95 3.00 2.91 -2.43
N LEU A 96 1.92 3.00 -1.65
CA LEU A 96 1.99 3.16 -0.20
C LEU A 96 2.55 1.93 0.48
N SER A 97 2.15 0.73 0.03
CA SER A 97 2.69 -0.54 0.53
C SER A 97 4.21 -0.65 0.33
N GLU A 98 4.74 -0.15 -0.79
CA GLU A 98 6.18 -0.11 -1.05
C GLU A 98 6.93 0.83 -0.10
N VAL A 99 6.44 2.06 0.09
CA VAL A 99 7.05 3.03 1.02
C VAL A 99 7.00 2.54 2.46
N LYS A 100 5.89 1.90 2.85
CA LYS A 100 5.74 1.26 4.15
C LYS A 100 6.74 0.13 4.37
N LYS A 101 6.89 -0.80 3.40
CA LYS A 101 7.91 -1.85 3.48
C LYS A 101 9.31 -1.26 3.61
N TYR A 102 9.61 -0.22 2.84
CA TYR A 102 10.87 0.51 2.94
C TYR A 102 11.10 1.08 4.34
N LEU A 103 10.07 1.67 4.95
CA LEU A 103 10.12 2.19 6.32
C LEU A 103 10.33 1.08 7.36
N GLU A 104 9.65 -0.05 7.23
CA GLU A 104 9.83 -1.23 8.09
C GLU A 104 11.26 -1.78 8.00
N THR A 105 11.81 -1.87 6.79
CA THR A 105 13.21 -2.26 6.59
C THR A 105 14.15 -1.24 7.22
N TYR A 106 13.92 0.07 7.04
CA TYR A 106 14.75 1.10 7.64
C TYR A 106 14.74 1.05 9.18
N LEU A 107 13.56 0.89 9.78
CA LEU A 107 13.40 0.71 11.23
C LEU A 107 14.24 -0.47 11.73
N ASN A 108 14.13 -1.63 11.08
CA ASN A 108 14.79 -2.86 11.53
C ASN A 108 16.29 -2.87 11.27
N GLU A 109 16.74 -2.40 10.11
CA GLU A 109 18.13 -2.56 9.67
C GLU A 109 19.00 -1.33 9.98
N ALA A 110 18.45 -0.12 9.86
CA ALA A 110 19.22 1.10 10.05
C ALA A 110 19.11 1.66 11.48
N LEU A 111 17.96 1.50 12.15
CA LEU A 111 17.70 2.17 13.43
C LEU A 111 17.93 1.28 14.65
N LEU A 112 17.54 0.00 14.63
CA LEU A 112 17.70 -0.91 15.78
C LEU A 112 19.17 -1.23 16.11
N PRO A 113 20.06 -1.57 15.15
CA PRO A 113 21.43 -1.97 15.51
C PRO A 113 22.25 -0.85 16.21
N PRO A 114 22.17 0.43 15.79
CA PRO A 114 22.82 1.52 16.52
C PRO A 114 22.30 1.68 17.96
N LEU A 115 20.99 1.55 18.19
CA LEU A 115 20.39 1.62 19.53
C LEU A 115 21.02 0.58 20.48
N ASP A 116 21.13 -0.67 20.04
CA ASP A 116 21.74 -1.75 20.84
C ASP A 116 23.22 -1.46 21.14
N VAL A 117 23.96 -0.94 20.15
CA VAL A 117 25.37 -0.58 20.33
C VAL A 117 25.54 0.57 21.32
N ILE A 118 24.71 1.61 21.24
CA ILE A 118 24.75 2.76 22.17
C ILE A 118 24.41 2.30 23.59
N ALA A 119 23.36 1.49 23.75
CA ALA A 119 22.98 0.91 25.04
C ALA A 119 24.10 0.05 25.64
N GLN A 120 24.72 -0.83 24.83
CA GLN A 120 25.87 -1.62 25.26
C GLN A 120 27.08 -0.74 25.63
N CYS A 121 27.31 0.34 24.89
CA CYS A 121 28.38 1.29 25.18
C CYS A 121 28.16 2.00 26.52
N LEU A 122 26.92 2.39 26.84
CA LEU A 122 26.56 2.94 28.14
C LEU A 122 26.73 1.89 29.25
N TYR A 123 26.22 0.68 29.06
CA TYR A 123 26.37 -0.42 30.02
C TYR A 123 27.85 -0.71 30.35
N LEU A 124 28.72 -0.80 29.34
CA LEU A 124 30.16 -1.03 29.56
C LEU A 124 30.85 0.12 30.30
N ARG A 125 30.31 1.34 30.22
CA ARG A 125 30.84 2.50 30.96
C ARG A 125 30.38 2.48 32.41
N ASP A 126 29.15 2.04 32.67
CA ASP A 126 28.60 1.92 34.03
C ASP A 126 29.24 0.77 34.82
N GLN A 127 29.78 -0.24 34.12
CA GLN A 127 30.53 -1.37 34.72
C GLN A 127 32.01 -1.05 35.04
N ARG A 128 32.45 0.21 34.86
CA ARG A 128 33.82 0.62 35.24
C ARG A 128 33.98 0.61 36.77
N ARG A 129 35.22 0.50 37.23
CA ARG A 129 35.49 0.53 38.66
C ARG A 129 35.07 1.89 39.26
N PRO A 130 34.66 1.95 40.54
CA PRO A 130 34.20 3.21 41.15
C PRO A 130 35.22 4.34 41.07
N ASP A 131 36.51 4.03 41.14
CA ASP A 131 37.64 4.96 40.99
C ASP A 131 37.84 5.46 39.54
N GLU A 132 37.28 4.77 38.55
CA GLU A 132 37.33 5.11 37.13
C GLU A 132 36.01 5.76 36.63
N LEU A 133 34.97 5.78 37.47
CA LEU A 133 33.67 6.33 37.16
C LEU A 133 33.76 7.87 37.13
N THR A 134 33.88 8.42 35.93
CA THR A 134 34.06 9.86 35.72
C THR A 134 32.94 10.41 34.84
N VAL A 135 32.45 11.60 35.19
CA VAL A 135 31.51 12.36 34.35
C VAL A 135 32.30 12.88 33.15
N ASP A 136 32.21 12.14 32.04
CA ASP A 136 32.96 12.37 30.81
C ASP A 136 31.99 12.83 29.71
N PRO A 137 32.36 13.82 28.88
CA PRO A 137 31.56 14.26 27.74
C PRO A 137 31.07 13.12 26.85
N VAL A 138 31.80 12.00 26.76
CA VAL A 138 31.36 10.82 25.99
C VAL A 138 30.06 10.21 26.53
N THR A 139 29.89 10.15 27.86
CA THR A 139 28.65 9.61 28.45
C THR A 139 27.45 10.51 28.15
N ALA A 140 27.64 11.83 28.18
CA ALA A 140 26.60 12.80 27.82
C ALA A 140 26.20 12.64 26.35
N ARG A 141 27.17 12.61 25.42
CA ARG A 141 26.91 12.44 23.99
C ARG A 141 26.21 11.13 23.65
N LEU A 142 26.59 10.02 24.30
CA LEU A 142 25.90 8.72 24.13
C LEU A 142 24.44 8.77 24.57
N LYS A 143 24.11 9.48 25.67
CA LYS A 143 22.71 9.64 26.12
C LYS A 143 21.91 10.51 25.14
N ASP A 144 22.50 11.60 24.66
CA ASP A 144 21.87 12.46 23.66
C ASP A 144 21.63 11.73 22.33
N GLU A 145 22.60 10.89 21.91
CA GLU A 145 22.48 10.03 20.74
C GLU A 145 21.36 9.00 20.94
N LEU A 146 21.34 8.29 22.07
CA LEU A 146 20.28 7.32 22.42
C LEU A 146 18.89 7.96 22.32
N GLN A 147 18.71 9.11 22.98
CA GLN A 147 17.44 9.84 22.98
C GLN A 147 17.01 10.23 21.56
N THR A 148 17.96 10.63 20.70
CA THR A 148 17.67 11.00 19.31
C THR A 148 17.17 9.80 18.51
N TYR A 149 17.84 8.64 18.63
CA TYR A 149 17.41 7.41 17.96
C TYR A 149 16.05 6.91 18.48
N GLU A 150 15.79 6.97 19.79
CA GLU A 150 14.50 6.58 20.37
C GLU A 150 13.37 7.50 19.90
N THR A 151 13.62 8.81 19.82
CA THR A 151 12.64 9.78 19.30
C THR A 151 12.28 9.47 17.85
N HIS A 152 13.29 9.27 16.99
CA HIS A 152 13.04 8.91 15.59
C HIS A 152 12.35 7.55 15.44
N LYS A 153 12.69 6.58 16.29
CA LYS A 153 12.00 5.27 16.32
C LYS A 153 10.52 5.45 16.61
N GLY A 154 10.16 6.28 17.59
CA GLY A 154 8.78 6.58 17.93
C GLY A 154 8.02 7.21 16.77
N ILE A 155 8.57 8.28 16.17
CA ILE A 155 7.97 9.00 15.04
C ILE A 155 7.75 8.07 13.84
N LEU A 156 8.78 7.34 13.44
CA LEU A 156 8.72 6.44 12.28
C LEU A 156 7.79 5.25 12.54
N SER A 157 7.71 4.75 13.77
CA SER A 157 6.78 3.67 14.12
C SER A 157 5.32 4.13 14.09
N ALA A 158 5.04 5.37 14.55
CA ALA A 158 3.71 5.97 14.45
C ALA A 158 3.28 6.16 12.98
N LEU A 159 4.16 6.73 12.15
CA LEU A 159 3.91 6.87 10.71
C LEU A 159 3.70 5.52 10.02
N ASN A 160 4.40 4.46 10.46
CA ASN A 160 4.16 3.12 9.92
C ASN A 160 2.76 2.61 10.27
N ALA A 161 2.27 2.87 11.50
CA ALA A 161 0.91 2.51 11.91
C ALA A 161 -0.15 3.29 11.11
N ASP A 162 0.07 4.58 10.88
CA ASP A 162 -0.80 5.40 10.02
C ASP A 162 -0.83 4.84 8.59
N ALA A 163 0.32 4.43 8.04
CA ALA A 163 0.41 3.82 6.72
C ALA A 163 -0.33 2.47 6.67
N TRP A 164 -0.26 1.66 7.72
CA TRP A 164 -1.05 0.43 7.84
C TRP A 164 -2.56 0.72 7.75
N SER A 165 -3.07 1.69 8.53
CA SER A 165 -4.48 2.07 8.52
C SER A 165 -4.94 2.66 7.18
N MET A 166 -4.09 3.46 6.53
CA MET A 166 -4.39 4.03 5.22
C MET A 166 -4.43 2.96 4.13
N VAL A 167 -3.55 1.95 4.16
CA VAL A 167 -3.62 0.79 3.23
C VAL A 167 -4.93 0.03 3.39
N ASP A 168 -5.41 -0.16 4.63
CA ASP A 168 -6.69 -0.80 4.90
C ASP A 168 -7.85 0.03 4.35
N THR A 169 -7.84 1.34 4.61
CA THR A 169 -8.84 2.28 4.08
C THR A 169 -8.93 2.20 2.55
N LEU A 170 -7.79 2.27 1.85
CA LEU A 170 -7.75 2.13 0.40
C LEU A 170 -8.25 0.75 -0.06
N SER A 171 -7.97 -0.32 0.68
CA SER A 171 -8.46 -1.67 0.36
C SER A 171 -9.99 -1.75 0.43
N THR A 172 -10.60 -1.17 1.47
CA THR A 172 -12.08 -1.11 1.58
C THR A 172 -12.72 -0.28 0.47
N LEU A 173 -12.08 0.83 0.05
CA LEU A 173 -12.52 1.63 -1.07
C LEU A 173 -12.46 0.85 -2.38
N ILE A 174 -11.37 0.11 -2.62
CA ILE A 174 -11.20 -0.73 -3.82
C ILE A 174 -12.29 -1.80 -3.88
N ASP A 175 -12.59 -2.47 -2.76
CA ASP A 175 -13.68 -3.45 -2.70
C ASP A 175 -15.04 -2.82 -3.01
N THR A 176 -15.29 -1.62 -2.48
CA THR A 176 -16.53 -0.86 -2.75
C THR A 176 -16.64 -0.48 -4.22
N LEU A 177 -15.56 0.03 -4.82
CA LEU A 177 -15.50 0.37 -6.25
C LEU A 177 -15.70 -0.86 -7.12
N ARG A 178 -15.06 -1.98 -6.79
CA ARG A 178 -15.19 -3.24 -7.52
C ARG A 178 -16.64 -3.76 -7.50
N PHE A 179 -17.29 -3.72 -6.34
CA PHE A 179 -18.69 -4.09 -6.22
C PHE A 179 -19.59 -3.18 -7.08
N ASN A 180 -19.38 -1.87 -7.03
CA ASN A 180 -20.16 -0.92 -7.83
C ASN A 180 -19.95 -1.14 -9.34
N ILE A 181 -18.72 -1.37 -9.79
CA ILE A 181 -18.38 -1.71 -11.18
C ILE A 181 -19.14 -2.98 -11.62
N SER A 182 -19.20 -4.03 -10.78
CA SER A 182 -19.94 -5.25 -11.15
C SER A 182 -21.45 -5.03 -11.28
N GLU A 183 -22.04 -4.23 -10.39
CA GLU A 183 -23.46 -3.87 -10.46
C GLU A 183 -23.75 -3.05 -11.73
N GLN A 184 -22.90 -2.09 -12.06
CA GLN A 184 -23.05 -1.27 -13.26
C GLN A 184 -22.84 -2.06 -14.55
N THR A 185 -21.90 -3.02 -14.55
CA THR A 185 -21.70 -3.92 -15.69
C THR A 185 -22.96 -4.75 -15.92
N THR A 186 -23.56 -5.29 -14.86
CA THR A 186 -24.82 -6.04 -14.95
C THR A 186 -25.97 -5.15 -15.45
N ALA A 187 -26.07 -3.92 -14.94
CA ALA A 187 -27.08 -2.96 -15.40
C ALA A 187 -26.90 -2.62 -16.89
N LEU A 188 -25.67 -2.39 -17.34
CA LEU A 188 -25.35 -2.12 -18.74
C LEU A 188 -25.69 -3.32 -19.64
N ASP A 189 -25.39 -4.54 -19.20
CA ASP A 189 -25.75 -5.76 -19.92
C ASP A 189 -27.28 -5.91 -20.06
N ILE A 190 -28.03 -5.62 -19.00
CA ILE A 190 -29.50 -5.64 -19.04
C ILE A 190 -30.03 -4.57 -20.00
N ASP A 191 -29.51 -3.34 -19.91
CA ASP A 191 -29.98 -2.21 -20.72
C ASP A 191 -29.65 -2.42 -22.22
N THR A 192 -28.46 -2.93 -22.53
CA THR A 192 -28.04 -3.25 -23.91
C THR A 192 -28.84 -4.40 -24.50
N ASN A 193 -29.10 -5.47 -23.73
CA ASN A 193 -29.97 -6.56 -24.16
C ASN A 193 -31.40 -6.08 -24.39
N THR A 194 -31.91 -5.20 -23.52
CA THR A 194 -33.26 -4.63 -23.65
C THR A 194 -33.37 -3.75 -24.90
N LEU A 195 -32.34 -2.97 -25.22
CA LEU A 195 -32.28 -2.15 -26.43
C LEU A 195 -32.24 -3.00 -27.72
N ALA A 196 -31.70 -4.21 -27.64
CA ALA A 196 -31.67 -5.15 -28.77
C ALA A 196 -33.00 -5.88 -29.02
N LEU A 197 -33.97 -5.79 -28.10
CA LEU A 197 -35.28 -6.44 -28.26
C LEU A 197 -36.11 -5.72 -29.33
N THR A 198 -36.76 -6.52 -30.18
CA THR A 198 -37.69 -6.05 -31.22
C THR A 198 -39.08 -6.59 -30.94
N THR A 199 -40.11 -6.05 -31.59
CA THR A 199 -41.50 -6.52 -31.41
C THR A 199 -41.71 -8.00 -31.72
N ASP A 200 -40.83 -8.60 -32.51
CA ASP A 200 -40.89 -10.00 -32.92
C ASP A 200 -40.03 -10.91 -32.03
N SER A 201 -39.37 -10.34 -31.02
CA SER A 201 -38.55 -11.11 -30.08
C SER A 201 -39.43 -12.05 -29.23
N PRO A 202 -39.04 -13.33 -29.08
CA PRO A 202 -39.81 -14.30 -28.31
C PRO A 202 -39.83 -13.95 -26.81
N GLY A 203 -40.91 -14.30 -26.12
CA GLY A 203 -41.03 -14.08 -24.67
C GLY A 203 -41.46 -12.66 -24.27
N LEU A 204 -41.75 -11.79 -25.24
CA LEU A 204 -42.38 -10.49 -24.96
C LEU A 204 -43.84 -10.68 -24.58
N ALA A 205 -44.22 -10.13 -23.42
CA ALA A 205 -45.60 -10.09 -22.94
C ALA A 205 -46.01 -8.65 -22.67
N ARG A 206 -47.30 -8.34 -22.85
CA ARG A 206 -47.86 -7.04 -22.46
C ARG A 206 -47.85 -6.96 -20.94
N ARG A 207 -47.02 -6.07 -20.39
CA ARG A 207 -46.96 -5.84 -18.95
C ARG A 207 -48.16 -5.00 -18.50
N PRO A 208 -48.97 -5.47 -17.53
CA PRO A 208 -49.95 -4.61 -16.86
C PRO A 208 -49.21 -3.58 -16.00
N GLU A 209 -49.73 -2.34 -15.96
CA GLU A 209 -49.14 -1.22 -15.19
C GLU A 209 -47.69 -0.89 -15.60
N PRO A 210 -47.47 -0.34 -16.82
CA PRO A 210 -46.13 0.01 -17.29
C PRO A 210 -45.44 1.05 -16.39
N ASP A 211 -46.21 1.89 -15.70
CA ASP A 211 -45.69 2.97 -14.85
C ASP A 211 -45.29 2.47 -13.43
N ARG A 212 -45.46 1.18 -13.15
CA ARG A 212 -45.16 0.62 -11.84
C ARG A 212 -43.65 0.52 -11.61
N VAL A 213 -43.16 1.36 -10.71
CA VAL A 213 -41.78 1.32 -10.20
C VAL A 213 -41.65 0.24 -9.10
N PRO A 214 -40.73 -0.74 -9.24
CA PRO A 214 -40.51 -1.76 -8.21
C PRO A 214 -40.02 -1.16 -6.89
N PRO A 215 -40.39 -1.74 -5.74
CA PRO A 215 -39.82 -1.33 -4.45
C PRO A 215 -38.30 -1.58 -4.44
N LYS A 216 -37.55 -0.69 -3.78
CA LYS A 216 -36.06 -0.67 -3.72
C LYS A 216 -35.36 -0.31 -5.04
N SER A 217 -36.08 0.26 -6.00
CA SER A 217 -35.44 0.93 -7.14
C SER A 217 -34.76 2.22 -6.69
N SER A 218 -33.61 2.52 -7.28
CA SER A 218 -32.91 3.79 -7.10
C SER A 218 -33.35 4.78 -8.16
N ALA A 219 -33.54 6.04 -7.75
CA ALA A 219 -33.72 7.14 -8.69
C ALA A 219 -32.42 7.38 -9.47
N PRO A 220 -32.48 7.70 -10.78
CA PRO A 220 -31.29 7.97 -11.59
C PRO A 220 -30.38 9.06 -11.00
N GLU A 221 -30.96 10.09 -10.40
CA GLU A 221 -30.24 11.19 -9.77
C GLU A 221 -29.45 10.71 -8.54
N SER A 222 -30.06 9.83 -7.73
CA SER A 222 -29.40 9.24 -6.56
C SER A 222 -28.27 8.30 -6.96
N TRP A 223 -28.43 7.54 -8.05
CA TRP A 223 -27.36 6.70 -8.60
C TRP A 223 -26.18 7.55 -9.10
N LEU A 224 -26.46 8.62 -9.84
CA LEU A 224 -25.44 9.54 -10.35
C LEU A 224 -24.66 10.19 -9.21
N PHE A 225 -25.36 10.69 -8.19
CA PHE A 225 -24.76 11.28 -7.00
C PHE A 225 -23.83 10.28 -6.29
N HIS A 226 -24.26 9.03 -6.14
CA HIS A 226 -23.43 7.99 -5.52
C HIS A 226 -22.15 7.72 -6.33
N CYS A 227 -22.22 7.69 -7.67
CA CYS A 227 -21.04 7.53 -8.52
C CYS A 227 -20.05 8.70 -8.35
N GLN A 228 -20.58 9.93 -8.30
CA GLN A 228 -19.79 11.13 -8.07
C GLN A 228 -19.09 11.09 -6.70
N GLU A 229 -19.84 10.75 -5.65
CA GLU A 229 -19.31 10.65 -4.29
C GLU A 229 -18.18 9.61 -4.19
N LEU A 230 -18.33 8.44 -4.83
CA LEU A 230 -17.28 7.42 -4.85
C LEU A 230 -16.00 7.91 -5.52
N VAL A 231 -16.11 8.60 -6.65
CA VAL A 231 -14.96 9.17 -7.36
C VAL A 231 -14.31 10.28 -6.53
N GLU A 232 -15.09 11.16 -5.90
CA GLU A 232 -14.56 12.20 -5.01
C GLU A 232 -13.86 11.61 -3.79
N ARG A 233 -14.47 10.61 -3.15
CA ARG A 233 -13.90 9.89 -2.02
C ARG A 233 -12.58 9.24 -2.42
N GLN A 234 -12.53 8.57 -3.57
CA GLN A 234 -11.30 8.00 -4.13
C GLN A 234 -10.21 9.06 -4.32
N GLY A 235 -10.55 10.22 -4.87
CA GLY A 235 -9.62 11.34 -5.03
C GLY A 235 -9.05 11.83 -3.69
N LYS A 236 -9.90 11.99 -2.67
CA LYS A 236 -9.51 12.44 -1.32
C LYS A 236 -8.58 11.43 -0.64
N GLU A 237 -8.95 10.15 -0.61
CA GLU A 237 -8.16 9.09 0.03
C GLU A 237 -6.80 8.91 -0.68
N CYS A 238 -6.76 8.97 -2.02
CA CYS A 238 -5.51 8.93 -2.76
C CYS A 238 -4.61 10.15 -2.50
N GLN A 239 -5.19 11.33 -2.34
CA GLN A 239 -4.43 12.53 -1.98
C GLN A 239 -3.82 12.41 -0.57
N GLN A 240 -4.59 11.91 0.39
CA GLN A 240 -4.11 11.67 1.75
C GLN A 240 -2.99 10.63 1.77
N SER A 241 -3.13 9.54 1.02
CA SER A 241 -2.07 8.53 0.86
C SER A 241 -0.78 9.13 0.28
N ARG A 242 -0.87 9.96 -0.76
CA ARG A 242 0.30 10.64 -1.35
C ARG A 242 1.00 11.55 -0.33
N ALA A 243 0.23 12.34 0.40
CA ALA A 243 0.77 13.21 1.45
C ALA A 243 1.47 12.38 2.56
N LEU A 244 0.88 11.26 2.96
CA LEU A 244 1.48 10.35 3.93
C LEU A 244 2.79 9.75 3.42
N ARG A 245 2.85 9.29 2.16
CA ARG A 245 4.09 8.77 1.55
C ARG A 245 5.20 9.81 1.55
N GLU A 246 4.89 11.05 1.14
CA GLU A 246 5.85 12.14 1.16
C GLU A 246 6.36 12.43 2.57
N ASN A 247 5.46 12.46 3.55
CA ASN A 247 5.83 12.69 4.95
C ASN A 247 6.70 11.56 5.51
N MET A 248 6.39 10.30 5.19
CA MET A 248 7.22 9.15 5.58
C MET A 248 8.64 9.24 5.02
N LEU A 249 8.76 9.53 3.71
CA LEU A 249 10.08 9.63 3.07
C LEU A 249 10.90 10.82 3.62
N ARG A 250 10.25 11.96 3.87
CA ARG A 250 10.90 13.10 4.52
C ARG A 250 11.37 12.75 5.94
N ALA A 251 10.50 12.14 6.75
CA ALA A 251 10.83 11.76 8.11
C ALA A 251 12.00 10.77 8.19
N VAL A 252 12.10 9.83 7.24
CA VAL A 252 13.25 8.92 7.14
C VAL A 252 14.54 9.68 6.84
N GLU A 253 14.51 10.62 5.92
CA GLU A 253 15.69 11.40 5.55
C GLU A 253 16.11 12.36 6.67
N ASP A 254 15.16 12.99 7.34
CA ASP A 254 15.41 13.83 8.52
C ASP A 254 16.04 13.01 9.65
N ALA A 255 15.47 11.84 9.96
CA ALA A 255 16.01 10.92 10.96
C ALA A 255 17.43 10.47 10.59
N ARG A 256 17.68 10.14 9.32
CA ARG A 256 19.01 9.74 8.82
C ARG A 256 20.05 10.82 9.04
N ASN A 257 19.74 12.05 8.64
CA ASN A 257 20.67 13.18 8.73
C ASN A 257 20.96 13.56 10.18
N ALA A 258 19.93 13.60 11.02
CA ALA A 258 20.07 13.90 12.45
C ALA A 258 20.86 12.80 13.17
N ASN A 259 20.56 11.53 12.92
CA ASN A 259 21.29 10.40 13.51
C ASN A 259 22.77 10.40 13.09
N TRP A 260 23.06 10.67 11.82
CA TRP A 260 24.44 10.74 11.33
C TRP A 260 25.23 11.89 11.98
N ALA A 261 24.62 13.07 12.11
CA ALA A 261 25.23 14.20 12.78
C ALA A 261 25.56 13.89 14.25
N ARG A 262 24.61 13.29 14.99
CA ARG A 262 24.84 12.89 16.39
C ARG A 262 25.91 11.81 16.52
N GLN A 263 25.91 10.84 15.61
CA GLN A 263 26.92 9.79 15.61
C GLN A 263 28.34 10.35 15.41
N ASP A 264 28.53 11.33 14.51
CA ASP A 264 29.86 11.94 14.30
C ASP A 264 30.32 12.75 15.53
N GLU A 265 29.41 13.47 16.19
CA GLU A 265 29.69 14.16 17.45
C GLU A 265 30.13 13.17 18.56
N THR A 266 29.40 12.06 18.73
CA THR A 266 29.78 11.01 19.67
C THR A 266 31.13 10.41 19.30
N CYS A 267 31.37 10.09 18.03
CA CYS A 267 32.65 9.58 17.55
C CYS A 267 33.81 10.56 17.82
N ALA A 268 33.59 11.86 17.64
CA ALA A 268 34.59 12.88 17.94
C ALA A 268 34.93 12.90 19.44
N SER A 269 33.92 12.82 20.32
CA SER A 269 34.14 12.74 21.77
C SER A 269 34.93 11.48 22.16
N PHE A 270 34.65 10.33 21.56
CA PHE A 270 35.43 9.11 21.77
C PHE A 270 36.88 9.26 21.30
N ARG A 271 37.11 9.83 20.12
CA ARG A 271 38.47 10.07 19.59
C ARG A 271 39.27 10.96 20.54
N GLN A 272 38.66 12.03 21.06
CA GLN A 272 39.27 12.90 22.06
C GLN A 272 39.63 12.13 23.33
N ARG A 273 38.69 11.36 23.88
CA ARG A 273 38.92 10.58 25.11
C ARG A 273 40.02 9.54 24.95
N VAL A 274 40.05 8.84 23.82
CA VAL A 274 41.11 7.88 23.50
C VAL A 274 42.48 8.57 23.42
N HIS A 275 42.53 9.80 22.88
CA HIS A 275 43.76 10.58 22.81
C HIS A 275 44.26 11.00 24.21
N GLU A 276 43.37 11.48 25.07
CA GLU A 276 43.69 11.84 26.46
C GLU A 276 44.25 10.63 27.24
N ILE A 277 43.61 9.46 27.10
CA ILE A 277 44.06 8.22 27.75
C ILE A 277 45.44 7.81 27.24
N LYS A 278 45.69 7.89 25.92
CA LYS A 278 47.02 7.61 25.35
C LYS A 278 48.09 8.53 25.94
N ILE A 279 47.81 9.84 26.02
CA ILE A 279 48.73 10.80 26.63
C ILE A 279 49.01 10.44 28.10
N ALA A 280 47.98 10.09 28.87
CA ALA A 280 48.13 9.70 30.28
C ALA A 280 48.99 8.43 30.44
N ILE A 281 48.74 7.40 29.61
CA ILE A 281 49.54 6.18 29.58
C ILE A 281 51.01 6.49 29.24
N ASP A 282 51.26 7.33 28.26
CA ASP A 282 52.63 7.69 27.86
C ASP A 282 53.35 8.54 28.92
N ARG A 283 52.61 9.36 29.67
CA ARG A 283 53.14 10.06 30.86
C ARG A 283 53.50 9.06 31.97
N LEU A 284 52.62 8.10 32.28
CA LEU A 284 52.88 7.06 33.29
C LEU A 284 54.05 6.15 32.90
N LYS A 285 54.14 5.73 31.63
CA LYS A 285 55.29 4.96 31.12
C LYS A 285 56.60 5.73 31.29
N ARG A 286 56.61 7.03 30.98
CA ARG A 286 57.80 7.89 31.18
C ARG A 286 58.17 8.02 32.66
N PHE A 287 57.19 8.25 33.52
CA PHE A 287 57.39 8.30 34.97
C PHE A 287 57.98 6.98 35.49
N TRP A 288 57.41 5.85 35.09
CA TRP A 288 57.87 4.52 35.48
C TRP A 288 59.32 4.26 35.04
N ARG A 289 59.71 4.67 33.82
CA ARG A 289 61.10 4.59 33.36
C ARG A 289 62.06 5.42 34.22
N LYS A 290 61.67 6.65 34.59
CA LYS A 290 62.47 7.52 35.48
C LYS A 290 62.57 6.94 36.89
N TRP A 291 61.46 6.48 37.46
CA TRP A 291 61.46 5.83 38.76
C TRP A 291 62.36 4.58 38.77
N LYS A 292 62.31 3.77 37.70
CA LYS A 292 63.18 2.60 37.52
C LYS A 292 64.67 2.96 37.40
N SER A 293 65.01 4.14 36.88
CA SER A 293 66.40 4.60 36.84
C SER A 293 66.87 5.15 38.19
N TRP A 294 66.00 5.81 38.94
CA TRP A 294 66.29 6.26 40.32
C TRP A 294 66.50 5.09 41.28
N THR A 295 65.67 4.05 41.22
CA THR A 295 65.84 2.85 42.03
C THR A 295 67.14 2.10 41.71
N LYS A 296 67.58 2.10 40.45
CA LYS A 296 68.90 1.55 40.06
C LYS A 296 70.10 2.39 40.53
N LYS A 297 69.95 3.72 40.63
CA LYS A 297 71.00 4.63 41.14
C LYS A 297 71.07 4.68 42.67
N SER A 298 70.01 4.28 43.36
CA SER A 298 69.96 4.16 44.81
C SER A 298 70.64 2.86 45.27
N THR A 299 71.97 2.80 45.21
CA THR A 299 72.84 1.72 45.72
C THR A 299 72.89 1.71 47.26
N SER A 300 71.73 1.71 47.91
CA SER A 300 71.56 1.57 49.36
C SER A 300 70.24 0.87 49.68
N TRP A 301 69.95 -0.21 48.95
CA TRP A 301 68.80 -1.08 49.23
C TRP A 301 69.18 -2.51 49.55
N SER A 302 70.45 -2.89 49.47
CA SER A 302 70.93 -4.22 49.92
C SER A 302 70.55 -4.50 51.38
N LYS A 303 70.52 -3.46 52.23
CA LYS A 303 70.07 -3.55 53.64
C LYS A 303 68.56 -3.59 53.84
N LEU A 304 67.76 -3.09 52.89
CA LEU A 304 66.30 -3.11 52.96
C LEU A 304 65.72 -4.36 52.28
N THR A 305 66.38 -4.92 51.27
CA THR A 305 66.00 -6.20 50.67
C THR A 305 66.21 -7.38 51.62
N SER A 306 67.20 -7.33 52.53
CA SER A 306 67.36 -8.32 53.59
C SER A 306 66.24 -8.21 54.62
N LEU A 307 65.89 -6.99 55.06
CA LEU A 307 64.75 -6.74 55.97
C LEU A 307 63.40 -7.14 55.37
N TRP A 308 63.17 -6.85 54.08
CA TRP A 308 61.95 -7.24 53.38
C TRP A 308 61.88 -8.75 53.12
N SER A 309 63.03 -9.41 52.91
CA SER A 309 63.10 -10.87 52.83
C SER A 309 62.83 -11.53 54.19
N CYS A 310 63.29 -10.95 55.30
CA CYS A 310 62.97 -11.39 56.67
C CYS A 310 61.48 -11.19 57.00
N LEU A 311 60.89 -10.04 56.67
CA LEU A 311 59.45 -9.77 56.84
C LEU A 311 58.58 -10.66 55.94
N ALA A 312 58.99 -10.93 54.70
CA ALA A 312 58.32 -11.85 53.79
C ALA A 312 58.47 -13.33 54.20
N HIS A 313 59.46 -13.67 55.04
CA HIS A 313 59.59 -14.99 55.65
C HIS A 313 58.71 -15.12 56.90
N PHE A 314 58.53 -14.04 57.66
CA PHE A 314 57.63 -13.97 58.82
C PHE A 314 56.14 -14.03 58.39
N ALA A 315 55.75 -13.23 57.40
CA ALA A 315 54.39 -13.24 56.83
C ALA A 315 54.02 -14.56 56.11
N ARG A 316 55.01 -15.33 55.63
CA ARG A 316 54.82 -16.67 55.05
C ARG A 316 54.59 -17.77 56.10
N ARG A 317 54.97 -17.53 57.36
CA ARG A 317 54.74 -18.46 58.47
C ARG A 317 53.29 -18.35 58.99
N ASP A 318 52.76 -17.13 59.07
CA ASP A 318 51.38 -16.88 59.50
C ASP A 318 50.33 -17.27 58.44
N THR A 319 50.66 -17.14 57.15
CA THR A 319 49.75 -17.55 56.05
C THR A 319 49.72 -19.06 55.78
N ARG A 320 50.63 -19.85 56.35
CA ARG A 320 50.54 -21.32 56.36
C ARG A 320 49.68 -21.85 57.52
N ALA A 321 49.65 -21.16 58.67
CA ALA A 321 48.74 -21.48 59.76
C ALA A 321 47.28 -21.20 59.39
N ALA A 322 47.01 -20.16 58.59
CA ALA A 322 45.65 -19.82 58.12
C ALA A 322 45.15 -20.60 56.90
N ARG A 323 45.92 -21.56 56.36
CA ARG A 323 45.54 -22.40 55.20
C ARG A 323 45.21 -23.86 55.54
N ALA A 324 45.18 -24.21 56.83
CA ALA A 324 44.82 -25.56 57.26
C ALA A 324 43.32 -25.88 57.17
N ASP A 325 42.43 -24.89 57.01
CA ASP A 325 41.01 -25.14 56.80
C ASP A 325 40.50 -24.39 55.58
N LEU A 326 40.11 -25.14 54.55
CA LEU A 326 38.94 -24.93 53.67
C LEU A 326 39.10 -25.76 52.38
N PRO A 327 38.30 -26.81 52.17
CA PRO A 327 38.25 -27.53 50.91
C PRO A 327 37.30 -26.85 49.92
N GLY A 328 37.68 -26.90 48.63
CA GLY A 328 36.73 -26.90 47.51
C GLY A 328 36.40 -25.55 46.86
N ARG A 329 36.90 -25.39 45.61
CA ARG A 329 36.15 -24.91 44.41
C ARG A 329 37.13 -24.61 43.27
N LYS A 330 37.39 -25.62 42.44
CA LYS A 330 37.98 -25.44 41.10
C LYS A 330 36.85 -25.64 40.09
N GLY A 331 36.45 -24.58 39.40
CA GLY A 331 35.48 -24.70 38.32
C GLY A 331 34.89 -23.38 37.84
N ALA A 332 35.72 -22.42 37.40
CA ALA A 332 35.24 -21.26 36.63
C ALA A 332 36.40 -20.45 36.02
N ARG A 333 37.25 -21.06 35.18
CA ARG A 333 38.26 -20.32 34.40
C ARG A 333 38.47 -20.95 33.03
N THR A 334 37.43 -21.01 32.20
CA THR A 334 37.59 -21.48 30.81
C THR A 334 36.69 -20.82 29.77
N SER A 335 35.85 -19.81 30.10
CA SER A 335 34.93 -19.20 29.10
C SER A 335 35.37 -17.86 28.50
N LEU A 336 36.30 -17.11 29.11
CA LEU A 336 36.57 -15.72 28.68
C LEU A 336 37.65 -15.55 27.59
N ARG A 337 38.27 -16.62 27.09
CA ARG A 337 39.34 -16.52 26.08
C ARG A 337 38.90 -16.69 24.63
N LYS A 338 37.65 -17.11 24.35
CA LYS A 338 37.20 -17.45 22.98
C LYS A 338 36.41 -16.36 22.24
N VAL A 339 36.03 -15.25 22.89
CA VAL A 339 35.17 -14.23 22.26
C VAL A 339 35.96 -13.13 21.51
N TRP A 340 37.26 -12.98 21.77
CA TRP A 340 38.06 -11.87 21.21
C TRP A 340 38.77 -12.16 19.87
N GLN A 341 38.63 -13.35 19.28
CA GLN A 341 39.38 -13.73 18.07
C GLN A 341 38.55 -13.84 16.77
N LEU A 342 37.26 -13.52 16.79
CA LEU A 342 36.41 -13.61 15.59
C LEU A 342 35.63 -12.31 15.38
N LYS A 343 36.30 -11.29 14.82
CA LYS A 343 35.75 -10.30 13.85
C LYS A 343 36.77 -9.17 13.62
N ALA A 344 37.70 -9.42 12.70
CA ALA A 344 38.41 -8.37 11.99
C ALA A 344 38.51 -8.79 10.52
N ARG A 345 37.52 -8.40 9.72
CA ARG A 345 37.65 -8.31 8.26
C ARG A 345 37.22 -6.90 7.85
N PRO A 346 38.11 -6.07 7.29
CA PRO A 346 37.73 -4.83 6.65
C PRO A 346 37.21 -5.11 5.24
N TRP A 347 36.10 -4.46 4.84
CA TRP A 347 35.74 -4.31 3.42
C TRP A 347 36.13 -2.91 2.91
N PRO A 348 36.51 -2.78 1.62
CA PRO A 348 37.42 -1.75 1.16
C PRO A 348 36.69 -0.48 0.71
N CYS A 349 37.12 0.67 1.23
CA CYS A 349 36.83 1.96 0.62
C CYS A 349 37.82 2.22 -0.51
N ARG A 350 37.30 2.34 -1.73
CA ARG A 350 37.98 2.85 -2.93
C ARG A 350 38.43 4.29 -2.66
N ARG A 351 39.74 4.53 -2.42
CA ARG A 351 40.35 5.85 -2.55
C ARG A 351 40.90 6.01 -3.96
N ARG A 352 40.41 7.00 -4.71
CA ARG A 352 41.07 7.49 -5.91
C ARG A 352 42.25 8.36 -5.49
N ASN A 353 43.40 8.08 -6.12
CA ASN A 353 44.61 8.88 -6.08
C ASN A 353 44.38 10.21 -6.83
N CYS A 354 44.75 11.33 -6.22
CA CYS A 354 45.23 12.50 -6.94
C CYS A 354 46.50 12.99 -6.25
N SER A 355 47.60 12.81 -6.96
CA SER A 355 48.95 13.25 -6.65
C SER A 355 49.16 14.73 -6.95
N SER A 356 49.98 15.35 -6.12
CA SER A 356 50.51 16.70 -6.14
C SER A 356 51.51 16.98 -7.29
N GLY A 357 51.56 18.24 -7.74
CA GLY A 357 52.67 18.87 -8.49
C GLY A 357 52.36 20.35 -8.85
N PRO A 358 53.35 21.27 -9.02
CA PRO A 358 53.43 22.50 -8.21
C PRO A 358 53.47 23.88 -8.95
N ASN A 359 53.51 24.96 -8.14
CA ASN A 359 54.11 26.31 -8.34
C ASN A 359 53.33 27.45 -9.06
N THR A 360 52.91 28.50 -8.31
CA THR A 360 53.52 29.88 -8.20
C THR A 360 52.57 30.92 -7.52
N PRO A 361 53.08 32.06 -7.01
CA PRO A 361 52.48 32.80 -5.88
C PRO A 361 51.80 34.14 -6.25
N GLY A 362 50.92 34.65 -5.36
CA GLY A 362 50.53 36.07 -5.43
C GLY A 362 49.41 36.53 -4.49
N ARG A 363 49.79 37.43 -3.57
CA ARG A 363 49.01 38.52 -2.93
C ARG A 363 48.08 38.26 -1.72
N ARG A 364 48.56 38.86 -0.62
CA ARG A 364 47.88 39.43 0.57
C ARG A 364 46.52 40.06 0.22
N THR A 365 45.51 39.96 1.09
CA THR A 365 45.22 40.82 2.26
C THR A 365 43.91 40.42 2.95
N SER A 366 43.96 40.36 4.29
CA SER A 366 42.94 40.65 5.31
C SER A 366 41.46 40.91 4.92
N ARG A 367 40.53 40.18 5.56
CA ARG A 367 39.60 40.75 6.58
C ARG A 367 38.69 39.67 7.19
N CYS A 368 38.47 39.80 8.49
CA CYS A 368 37.48 39.07 9.29
C CYS A 368 36.04 39.43 8.88
N GLY A 369 35.11 38.48 9.03
CA GLY A 369 33.68 38.75 9.00
C GLY A 369 32.83 37.48 9.07
N ARG A 370 32.23 37.22 10.23
CA ARG A 370 31.17 36.22 10.44
C ARG A 370 29.91 36.67 9.69
N ASN A 371 29.21 35.75 9.01
CA ASN A 371 27.75 35.51 9.15
C ASN A 371 27.25 34.51 8.09
N TYR A 372 26.50 33.51 8.55
CA TYR A 372 25.74 32.52 7.76
C TYR A 372 24.38 33.12 7.28
N PRO A 373 23.61 32.44 6.41
CA PRO A 373 23.04 33.05 5.20
C PRO A 373 21.53 33.27 5.28
N LYS A 374 21.02 34.21 4.48
CA LYS A 374 19.62 34.24 4.03
C LYS A 374 19.57 33.73 2.59
N TRP A 375 19.06 32.52 2.40
CA TRP A 375 18.62 32.02 1.10
C TRP A 375 17.10 32.19 1.03
N SER A 376 16.64 33.13 0.21
CA SER A 376 15.25 33.21 -0.24
C SER A 376 15.17 32.58 -1.63
N TRP A 377 14.53 31.43 -1.75
CA TRP A 377 14.15 30.87 -3.05
C TRP A 377 12.65 31.06 -3.25
N THR A 378 12.30 31.99 -4.13
CA THR A 378 10.98 32.12 -4.73
C THR A 378 10.80 31.00 -5.76
N TRP A 379 9.80 30.13 -5.58
CA TRP A 379 9.38 29.19 -6.61
C TRP A 379 8.51 29.90 -7.64
N ARG A 380 9.06 30.06 -8.85
CA ARG A 380 8.34 30.48 -10.05
C ARG A 380 7.92 29.22 -10.79
N THR A 381 6.63 28.91 -10.78
CA THR A 381 6.04 27.84 -11.59
C THR A 381 6.07 28.25 -13.06
N LYS A 382 6.79 27.48 -13.89
CA LYS A 382 6.63 27.51 -15.35
C LYS A 382 6.21 26.12 -15.81
N THR A 383 4.92 26.01 -16.04
CA THR A 383 4.25 24.98 -16.84
C THR A 383 4.81 24.97 -18.26
N ALA A 384 5.20 23.80 -18.75
CA ALA A 384 5.37 23.53 -20.19
C ALA A 384 4.67 22.20 -20.52
N PRO A 385 3.84 22.14 -21.58
CA PRO A 385 3.05 20.97 -21.94
C PRO A 385 3.79 20.04 -22.93
N TRP A 386 3.53 18.74 -22.84
CA TRP A 386 3.97 17.74 -23.82
C TRP A 386 3.00 17.67 -25.01
N PRO A 387 3.48 17.66 -26.27
CA PRO A 387 2.60 17.57 -27.43
C PRO A 387 2.37 16.12 -27.86
N TRP A 388 1.09 15.78 -28.05
CA TRP A 388 0.64 14.61 -28.80
C TRP A 388 0.80 14.91 -30.29
N LYS A 389 1.41 14.00 -31.06
CA LYS A 389 1.33 14.00 -32.52
C LYS A 389 0.47 12.84 -33.00
N CYS A 390 -0.66 13.19 -33.59
CA CYS A 390 -1.41 12.36 -34.52
C CYS A 390 -0.73 12.37 -35.90
N ALA A 391 -0.65 11.22 -36.55
CA ALA A 391 -0.54 11.04 -38.00
C ALA A 391 -1.23 9.70 -38.31
N ALA A 392 -2.44 9.73 -38.86
CA ALA A 392 -2.76 9.78 -40.29
C ALA A 392 -2.65 8.40 -40.98
N TRP A 393 -3.80 7.96 -41.49
CA TRP A 393 -4.03 6.79 -42.34
C TRP A 393 -3.24 6.83 -43.66
N PRO A 394 -3.18 5.70 -44.39
CA PRO A 394 -3.97 5.67 -45.63
C PRO A 394 -4.80 4.39 -45.82
N ALA A 395 -5.88 4.58 -46.58
CA ALA A 395 -6.85 3.59 -47.01
C ALA A 395 -6.41 2.79 -48.26
N GLY A 396 -7.01 1.62 -48.44
CA GLY A 396 -7.09 0.84 -49.69
C GLY A 396 -7.42 -0.63 -49.40
N ARG A 397 -8.69 -1.05 -49.52
CA ARG A 397 -9.26 -1.88 -50.63
C ARG A 397 -8.49 -3.21 -50.84
N SER A 398 -9.08 -4.40 -50.91
CA SER A 398 -10.47 -4.82 -51.15
C SER A 398 -10.63 -6.34 -50.89
N SER A 399 -11.90 -6.76 -50.80
CA SER A 399 -12.49 -8.01 -51.32
C SER A 399 -12.09 -9.39 -50.75
N ASP A 400 -13.14 -10.00 -50.18
CA ASP A 400 -13.68 -11.33 -50.53
C ASP A 400 -13.26 -12.60 -49.77
N THR A 401 -14.32 -13.14 -49.14
CA THR A 401 -14.80 -14.54 -49.17
C THR A 401 -14.28 -15.59 -48.19
N LEU A 402 -15.30 -16.21 -47.58
CA LEU A 402 -15.47 -17.65 -47.30
C LEU A 402 -14.91 -18.25 -45.99
N ARG A 403 -15.90 -18.66 -45.16
CA ARG A 403 -16.14 -20.07 -44.76
C ARG A 403 -15.36 -20.62 -43.55
N SER A 404 -16.08 -20.61 -42.42
CA SER A 404 -16.36 -21.69 -41.45
C SER A 404 -15.34 -22.79 -41.10
N ARG A 405 -15.49 -23.23 -39.82
CA ARG A 405 -15.02 -24.47 -39.14
C ARG A 405 -13.58 -24.41 -38.59
N SER A 406 -13.35 -24.45 -37.28
CA SER A 406 -13.59 -25.46 -36.23
C SER A 406 -12.28 -26.17 -35.85
N HIS A 407 -12.16 -26.50 -34.57
CA HIS A 407 -11.19 -27.42 -33.94
C HIS A 407 -9.81 -26.86 -33.56
N SER A 408 -9.76 -26.43 -32.29
CA SER A 408 -8.61 -26.49 -31.41
C SER A 408 -8.07 -27.92 -31.27
N ARG A 409 -6.76 -28.12 -31.47
CA ARG A 409 -5.83 -28.88 -30.62
C ARG A 409 -4.59 -29.27 -31.42
N THR A 410 -3.51 -28.54 -31.22
CA THR A 410 -2.14 -29.04 -31.43
C THR A 410 -1.21 -28.27 -30.50
N ARG A 411 -0.62 -29.00 -29.54
CA ARG A 411 0.56 -28.55 -28.79
C ARG A 411 1.76 -28.52 -29.74
N PRO A 412 2.72 -27.61 -29.53
CA PRO A 412 4.11 -27.92 -29.79
C PRO A 412 4.94 -27.86 -28.50
N ASN A 413 5.64 -28.97 -28.25
CA ASN A 413 6.87 -28.97 -27.47
C ASN A 413 7.93 -28.17 -28.23
N PHE A 414 8.60 -27.23 -27.57
CA PHE A 414 9.92 -26.78 -27.99
C PHE A 414 10.88 -26.73 -26.80
N ASN A 415 11.98 -27.45 -27.00
CA ASN A 415 13.17 -27.54 -26.16
C ASN A 415 13.83 -26.17 -25.98
N LEU A 416 14.25 -25.86 -24.75
CA LEU A 416 15.28 -24.86 -24.47
C LEU A 416 16.52 -25.55 -23.87
N LYS A 417 17.59 -25.56 -24.65
CA LYS A 417 18.95 -25.87 -24.20
C LYS A 417 19.52 -24.65 -23.47
N LEU A 418 20.05 -24.92 -22.27
CA LEU A 418 21.30 -24.42 -21.69
C LEU A 418 21.56 -22.90 -21.67
N PHE A 419 21.54 -22.33 -20.45
CA PHE A 419 22.67 -21.54 -19.96
C PHE A 419 22.96 -21.91 -18.50
N ARG A 420 24.15 -22.49 -18.27
CA ARG A 420 24.77 -22.64 -16.95
C ARG A 420 25.28 -21.28 -16.51
N CYS A 421 24.95 -20.86 -15.30
CA CYS A 421 25.82 -20.02 -14.49
C CYS A 421 25.85 -20.54 -13.06
N THR A 422 27.02 -21.01 -12.68
CA THR A 422 27.41 -21.51 -11.37
C THR A 422 27.50 -20.35 -10.38
N GLY A 423 26.72 -20.41 -9.29
CA GLY A 423 26.85 -19.53 -8.13
C GLY A 423 26.62 -20.34 -6.87
N GLN A 424 27.69 -20.59 -6.12
CA GLN A 424 27.71 -21.41 -4.91
C GLN A 424 26.83 -20.80 -3.80
N PHE A 425 25.69 -21.43 -3.50
CA PHE A 425 24.97 -21.22 -2.24
C PHE A 425 25.53 -22.17 -1.17
N LYS A 426 26.31 -21.64 -0.23
CA LYS A 426 26.59 -22.31 1.04
C LYS A 426 25.43 -22.06 1.99
N THR A 427 24.50 -23.00 2.03
CA THR A 427 23.54 -23.17 3.13
C THR A 427 24.30 -23.71 4.35
N LEU A 428 24.43 -22.90 5.39
CA LEU A 428 24.82 -23.37 6.72
C LEU A 428 23.60 -24.02 7.37
N ILE A 429 23.48 -25.33 7.16
CA ILE A 429 22.61 -26.20 7.96
C ILE A 429 23.25 -26.30 9.35
N PHE A 430 22.62 -25.67 10.35
CA PHE A 430 22.98 -25.89 11.75
C PHE A 430 22.65 -27.35 12.11
N SER A 431 23.68 -28.09 12.49
CA SER A 431 23.57 -29.48 12.95
C SER A 431 22.80 -29.55 14.27
N SER A 432 21.70 -30.30 14.25
CA SER A 432 20.81 -30.68 15.37
C SER A 432 21.52 -31.32 16.60
N LYS A 433 22.84 -31.53 16.54
CA LYS A 433 23.64 -32.13 17.63
C LYS A 433 24.05 -31.13 18.72
N GLU A 434 24.12 -29.83 18.44
CA GLU A 434 24.51 -28.82 19.45
C GLU A 434 23.33 -28.35 20.33
N MET A 435 22.09 -28.46 19.84
CA MET A 435 20.89 -28.05 20.58
C MET A 435 20.51 -29.05 21.70
N LYS A 436 20.91 -30.34 21.58
CA LYS A 436 20.66 -31.36 22.61
C LYS A 436 21.55 -31.24 23.84
N ASN A 437 22.71 -30.59 23.74
CA ASN A 437 23.62 -30.40 24.88
C ASN A 437 23.30 -29.14 25.71
N HIS A 438 22.54 -28.20 25.15
CA HIS A 438 22.16 -26.98 25.87
C HIS A 438 20.90 -27.14 26.74
N ILE A 439 20.07 -28.16 26.48
CA ILE A 439 18.86 -28.46 27.26
C ILE A 439 19.17 -29.39 28.45
N LYS A 440 20.22 -30.21 28.39
CA LYS A 440 20.62 -31.11 29.50
C LYS A 440 21.30 -30.42 30.68
N THR A 441 21.69 -29.15 30.57
CA THR A 441 22.39 -28.41 31.63
C THR A 441 21.49 -27.45 32.42
N LYS A 442 20.18 -27.42 32.14
CA LYS A 442 19.20 -26.57 32.86
C LYS A 442 18.22 -27.32 33.77
N PHE A 443 18.38 -28.64 33.97
CA PHE A 443 17.51 -29.46 34.85
C PHE A 443 18.29 -30.23 35.93
N ALA A 444 19.40 -29.69 36.41
CA ALA A 444 20.15 -30.28 37.52
C ALA A 444 20.82 -29.20 38.39
N VAL A 445 20.03 -28.25 38.91
CA VAL A 445 20.19 -27.61 40.23
C VAL A 445 18.83 -27.00 40.59
N GLU A 446 17.94 -27.84 41.10
CA GLU A 446 17.04 -27.62 42.24
C GLU A 446 16.58 -29.00 42.73
#